data_AF-A0A4V2G7R6-F1
#
_entry.id   AF-A0A4V2G7R6-F1
#
_cell.length_a   1.000
_cell.length_b   1.000
_cell.length_c   1.000
_cell.angle_alpha   90.00
_cell.angle_beta   90.00
_cell.angle_gamma   90.00
#
_symmetry.space_group_name_H-M   'P 1'
#
loop_
_entity.id
_entity.type
_entity.pdbx_description
1 polymer ?
#
loop_
_entity_poly.entity_id
_entity_poly.type
_entity_poly.pdbx_seq_one_letter_code
_entity_poly.pdbx_strand_id
1 'polypeptide(L)'
;MPVPWLIFWSVTELVIIVAAVWSWWSPRAMHVGRVAVATLFIAGGALFNTLHLTTGGDYAGFADASYLPFVTDTWRAVVAPHQDLFIALLIAFELGVGVLMVSGDRWTRLGLVAAIGFHVGLMFFGWLYYPFSIAMIVAFVLLLRAERRPAGDTATTALPRQSTLATPRHARHSA
;
A
#
# COMPACT_ATOMS: atom_id res chain seq x y z
N MET A 1 -14.09 -16.16 -11.65
CA MET A 1 -14.32 -14.92 -10.89
C MET A 1 -15.20 -13.96 -11.68
N PRO A 2 -16.19 -13.26 -11.10
CA PRO A 2 -17.06 -12.35 -11.85
C PRO A 2 -16.30 -11.13 -12.42
N VAL A 3 -16.67 -10.72 -13.63
CA VAL A 3 -16.07 -9.58 -14.35
C VAL A 3 -16.00 -8.27 -13.53
N PRO A 4 -17.03 -7.88 -12.75
CA PRO A 4 -16.99 -6.62 -11.99
C PRO A 4 -15.80 -6.52 -11.03
N TRP A 5 -15.42 -7.63 -10.41
CA TRP A 5 -14.31 -7.64 -9.48
C TRP A 5 -12.94 -7.55 -10.16
N LEU A 6 -12.79 -8.17 -11.33
CA LEU A 6 -11.57 -8.04 -12.14
C LEU A 6 -11.34 -6.57 -12.55
N ILE A 7 -12.42 -5.88 -12.94
CA ILE A 7 -12.37 -4.44 -13.25
C ILE A 7 -11.99 -3.64 -12.01
N PHE A 8 -12.64 -3.91 -10.87
CA PHE A 8 -12.36 -3.24 -9.60
C PHE A 8 -10.87 -3.34 -9.22
N TRP A 9 -10.29 -4.55 -9.24
CA TRP A 9 -8.88 -4.71 -8.92
C TRP A 9 -7.98 -4.01 -9.92
N SER A 10 -8.18 -4.23 -11.21
CA SER A 10 -7.34 -3.63 -12.26
C SER A 10 -7.31 -2.11 -12.17
N VAL A 11 -8.47 -1.48 -11.95
CA VAL A 11 -8.58 -0.02 -11.79
C VAL A 11 -7.89 0.43 -10.51
N THR A 12 -8.12 -0.25 -9.39
CA THR A 12 -7.54 0.14 -8.09
C THR A 12 -6.02 -0.01 -8.09
N GLU A 13 -5.50 -1.10 -8.65
CA GLU A 13 -4.07 -1.34 -8.83
C GLU A 13 -3.42 -0.27 -9.72
N LEU A 14 -4.06 0.05 -10.85
CA LEU A 14 -3.59 1.12 -11.73
C LEU A 14 -3.50 2.45 -10.98
N VAL A 15 -4.53 2.81 -10.21
CA VAL A 15 -4.54 4.03 -9.38
C VAL A 15 -3.41 4.00 -8.37
N ILE A 16 -3.16 2.87 -7.70
CA ILE A 16 -2.06 2.72 -6.74
C ILE A 16 -0.71 2.94 -7.42
N ILE A 17 -0.47 2.31 -8.56
CA ILE A 17 0.80 2.40 -9.30
C ILE A 17 1.05 3.84 -9.76
N VAL A 18 0.06 4.46 -10.39
CA VAL A 18 0.07 5.88 -10.81
C VAL A 18 0.38 6.77 -9.60
N ALA A 19 -0.44 6.68 -8.55
CA ALA A 19 -0.28 7.49 -7.36
C ALA A 19 1.09 7.30 -6.69
N ALA A 20 1.61 6.08 -6.66
CA ALA A 20 2.92 5.76 -6.11
C ALA A 20 4.06 6.46 -6.87
N VAL A 21 4.04 6.45 -8.21
CA VAL A 21 5.02 7.17 -9.03
C VAL A 21 4.97 8.67 -8.73
N TRP A 22 3.77 9.26 -8.70
CA TRP A 22 3.61 10.70 -8.46
C TRP A 22 3.77 11.13 -7.00
N SER A 23 3.73 10.19 -6.04
CA SER A 23 3.81 10.47 -4.60
C SER A 23 5.09 11.20 -4.20
N TRP A 24 6.15 11.08 -5.01
CA TRP A 24 7.41 11.76 -4.80
C TRP A 24 7.33 13.29 -4.90
N TRP A 25 6.38 13.79 -5.71
CA TRP A 25 6.22 15.22 -6.01
C TRP A 25 4.91 15.81 -5.50
N SER A 26 3.95 14.99 -5.06
CA SER A 26 2.60 15.46 -4.71
C SER A 26 2.09 14.80 -3.42
N PRO A 27 1.84 15.59 -2.36
CA PRO A 27 1.18 15.10 -1.15
C PRO A 27 -0.24 14.56 -1.41
N ARG A 28 -0.92 15.09 -2.44
CA ARG A 28 -2.24 14.58 -2.88
C ARG A 28 -2.11 13.19 -3.49
N ALA A 29 -1.11 12.97 -4.34
CA ALA A 29 -0.86 11.65 -4.91
C ALA A 29 -0.54 10.62 -3.82
N MET A 30 0.21 11.00 -2.78
CA MET A 30 0.42 10.15 -1.61
C MET A 30 -0.91 9.75 -0.94
N HIS A 31 -1.79 10.72 -0.65
CA HIS A 31 -3.07 10.44 -0.01
C HIS A 31 -3.97 9.55 -0.89
N VAL A 32 -4.04 9.83 -2.19
CA VAL A 32 -4.77 8.99 -3.15
C VAL A 32 -4.23 7.58 -3.16
N GLY A 33 -2.91 7.41 -3.20
CA GLY A 33 -2.26 6.10 -3.15
C GLY A 33 -2.66 5.33 -1.88
N ARG A 34 -2.56 5.97 -0.71
CA ARG A 34 -2.94 5.36 0.57
C ARG A 34 -4.42 4.94 0.62
N VAL A 35 -5.32 5.81 0.16
CA VAL A 35 -6.76 5.52 0.11
C VAL A 35 -7.04 4.39 -0.87
N ALA A 36 -6.36 4.35 -2.01
CA ALA A 36 -6.50 3.28 -2.99
C ALA A 36 -5.97 1.94 -2.44
N VAL A 37 -4.85 1.92 -1.71
CA VAL A 37 -4.37 0.71 -1.01
C VAL A 37 -5.38 0.27 0.05
N ALA A 38 -5.91 1.20 0.86
CA ALA A 38 -6.93 0.87 1.85
C ALA A 38 -8.17 0.25 1.18
N THR A 39 -8.62 0.85 0.07
CA THR A 39 -9.76 0.37 -0.73
C THR A 39 -9.49 -1.03 -1.28
N LEU A 40 -8.29 -1.28 -1.81
CA LEU A 40 -7.88 -2.57 -2.33
C LEU A 40 -7.98 -3.67 -1.26
N PHE A 41 -7.40 -3.43 -0.08
CA PHE A 41 -7.37 -4.42 0.98
C PHE A 41 -8.73 -4.62 1.65
N ILE A 42 -9.51 -3.55 1.84
CA ILE A 42 -10.83 -3.65 2.49
C ILE A 42 -11.87 -4.24 1.53
N ALA A 43 -12.03 -3.66 0.34
CA ALA A 43 -13.08 -4.09 -0.58
C ALA A 43 -12.61 -5.28 -1.43
N GLY A 44 -11.41 -5.20 -2.00
CA GLY A 44 -10.87 -6.25 -2.86
C GLY A 44 -10.39 -7.48 -2.10
N GLY A 45 -9.88 -7.31 -0.88
CA GLY A 45 -9.47 -8.43 -0.02
C GLY A 45 -10.63 -8.86 0.89
N ALA A 46 -10.81 -8.12 1.97
CA ALA A 46 -11.66 -8.55 3.08
C ALA A 46 -13.13 -8.76 2.68
N LEU A 47 -13.75 -7.79 1.99
CA LEU A 47 -15.14 -7.91 1.56
C LEU A 47 -15.30 -9.02 0.51
N PHE A 48 -14.42 -9.07 -0.49
CA PHE A 48 -14.45 -10.14 -1.49
C PHE A 48 -14.35 -11.53 -0.85
N ASN A 49 -13.36 -11.75 0.01
CA ASN A 49 -13.14 -13.03 0.69
C ASN A 49 -14.32 -13.37 1.63
N THR A 50 -14.89 -12.38 2.31
CA THR A 50 -16.09 -12.56 3.15
C THR A 50 -17.28 -13.02 2.30
N LEU A 51 -17.54 -12.35 1.18
CA LEU A 51 -18.62 -12.74 0.27
C LEU A 51 -18.35 -14.12 -0.31
N HIS A 52 -17.13 -14.40 -0.76
CA HIS A 52 -16.77 -15.69 -1.33
C HIS A 52 -17.04 -16.83 -0.33
N LEU A 53 -16.55 -16.72 0.91
CA LEU A 53 -16.83 -17.71 1.96
C LEU A 53 -18.32 -17.85 2.27
N THR A 54 -19.02 -16.73 2.50
CA THR A 54 -20.43 -16.76 2.93
C THR A 54 -21.38 -17.25 1.84
N THR A 55 -20.97 -17.19 0.57
CA THR A 55 -21.71 -17.76 -0.56
C THR A 55 -21.30 -19.19 -0.94
N GLY A 56 -20.46 -19.85 -0.13
CA GLY A 56 -20.03 -21.23 -0.36
C GLY A 56 -18.87 -21.39 -1.35
N GLY A 57 -18.01 -20.37 -1.46
CA GLY A 57 -16.77 -20.43 -2.23
C GLY A 57 -15.76 -21.42 -1.66
N ASP A 58 -14.88 -21.92 -2.52
CA ASP A 58 -13.91 -22.97 -2.18
C ASP A 58 -12.48 -22.51 -2.50
N TYR A 59 -11.59 -22.63 -1.51
CA TYR A 59 -10.18 -22.31 -1.61
C TYR A 59 -9.28 -23.55 -1.77
N ALA A 60 -9.83 -24.76 -1.87
CA ALA A 60 -9.03 -25.99 -1.93
C ALA A 60 -7.98 -25.97 -3.06
N GLY A 61 -8.36 -25.46 -4.23
CA GLY A 61 -7.47 -25.38 -5.40
C GLY A 61 -6.60 -24.13 -5.48
N PHE A 62 -6.61 -23.25 -4.48
CA PHE A 62 -5.90 -21.95 -4.55
C PHE A 62 -4.38 -22.12 -4.76
N ALA A 63 -3.78 -23.16 -4.18
CA ALA A 63 -2.35 -23.43 -4.31
C ALA A 63 -1.96 -24.29 -5.53
N ASP A 64 -2.91 -24.75 -6.35
CA ASP A 64 -2.64 -25.72 -7.42
C ASP A 64 -1.64 -25.21 -8.48
N ALA A 65 -1.52 -23.89 -8.64
CA ALA A 65 -0.58 -23.27 -9.57
C ALA A 65 0.83 -23.04 -8.99
N SER A 66 1.08 -23.40 -7.72
CA SER A 66 2.39 -23.24 -7.10
C SER A 66 3.43 -24.17 -7.72
N TYR A 67 4.65 -23.66 -7.91
CA TYR A 67 5.81 -24.45 -8.34
C TYR A 67 6.48 -25.21 -7.20
N LEU A 68 6.09 -24.93 -5.95
CA LEU A 68 6.71 -25.49 -4.77
C LEU A 68 5.78 -26.57 -4.20
N PRO A 69 6.16 -27.87 -4.28
CA PRO A 69 5.33 -28.96 -3.76
C PRO A 69 4.99 -28.78 -2.28
N PHE A 70 5.93 -28.23 -1.50
CA PHE A 70 5.69 -27.89 -0.10
C PHE A 70 4.49 -26.95 0.09
N VAL A 71 4.28 -25.97 -0.80
CA VAL A 71 3.16 -25.03 -0.73
C VAL A 71 1.85 -25.74 -1.07
N THR A 72 1.81 -26.52 -2.15
CA THR A 72 0.61 -27.28 -2.54
C THR A 72 0.21 -28.31 -1.47
N ASP A 73 1.19 -29.04 -0.94
CA ASP A 73 0.95 -30.11 0.01
C ASP A 73 0.51 -29.55 1.37
N THR A 74 1.17 -28.49 1.85
CA THR A 74 0.78 -27.80 3.08
C THR A 74 -0.61 -27.18 2.95
N TRP A 75 -0.93 -26.57 1.80
CA TRP A 75 -2.25 -25.99 1.57
C TRP A 75 -3.35 -27.05 1.66
N ARG A 76 -3.18 -28.18 0.96
CA ARG A 76 -4.17 -29.27 0.95
C ARG A 76 -4.28 -29.98 2.31
N ALA A 77 -3.18 -30.10 3.04
CA ALA A 77 -3.15 -30.79 4.33
C ALA A 77 -3.67 -29.93 5.49
N VAL A 78 -3.46 -28.61 5.45
CA VAL A 78 -3.69 -27.72 6.60
C VAL A 78 -4.73 -26.64 6.31
N VAL A 79 -4.60 -25.93 5.19
CA VAL A 79 -5.43 -24.75 4.91
C VAL A 79 -6.80 -25.14 4.37
N ALA A 80 -6.84 -25.97 3.31
CA ALA A 80 -8.09 -26.37 2.67
C ALA A 80 -9.10 -27.04 3.63
N PRO A 81 -8.71 -27.97 4.53
CA PRO A 81 -9.64 -28.56 5.50
C PRO A 81 -10.16 -27.58 6.56
N HIS A 82 -9.47 -26.44 6.73
CA HIS A 82 -9.76 -25.43 7.74
C HIS A 82 -9.91 -24.03 7.11
N GLN A 83 -10.42 -23.97 5.88
CA GLN A 83 -10.45 -22.73 5.11
C GLN A 83 -11.19 -21.61 5.83
N ASP A 84 -12.26 -21.92 6.55
CA ASP A 84 -13.02 -20.92 7.32
C ASP A 84 -12.13 -20.18 8.32
N LEU A 85 -11.25 -20.90 9.02
CA LEU A 85 -10.32 -20.29 9.98
C LEU A 85 -9.24 -19.46 9.27
N PHE A 86 -8.55 -20.05 8.29
CA PHE A 86 -7.41 -19.39 7.65
C PHE A 86 -7.82 -18.21 6.78
N ILE A 87 -8.96 -18.31 6.07
CA ILE A 87 -9.50 -17.21 5.28
C ILE A 87 -10.12 -16.14 6.19
N ALA A 88 -10.74 -16.49 7.32
CA ALA A 88 -11.15 -15.47 8.31
C ALA A 88 -9.95 -14.71 8.90
N LEU A 89 -8.84 -15.39 9.17
CA LEU A 89 -7.59 -14.75 9.58
C LEU A 89 -7.03 -13.84 8.48
N LEU A 90 -7.09 -14.27 7.22
CA LEU A 90 -6.73 -13.44 6.07
C LEU A 90 -7.60 -12.19 5.99
N ILE A 91 -8.93 -12.33 6.11
CA ILE A 91 -9.88 -11.20 6.12
C ILE A 91 -9.53 -10.21 7.25
N ALA A 92 -9.26 -10.71 8.46
CA ALA A 92 -8.87 -9.87 9.59
C ALA A 92 -7.54 -9.14 9.33
N PHE A 93 -6.56 -9.83 8.74
CA PHE A 93 -5.30 -9.22 8.31
C PHE A 93 -5.54 -8.13 7.26
N GLU A 94 -6.33 -8.40 6.22
CA GLU A 94 -6.62 -7.46 5.14
C GLU A 94 -7.34 -6.20 5.64
N LEU A 95 -8.34 -6.36 6.52
CA LEU A 95 -8.97 -5.25 7.22
C LEU A 95 -7.95 -4.47 8.05
N GLY A 96 -7.08 -5.16 8.77
CA GLY A 96 -6.00 -4.55 9.54
C GLY A 96 -5.09 -3.68 8.68
N VAL A 97 -4.63 -4.19 7.53
CA VAL A 97 -3.82 -3.41 6.57
C VAL A 97 -4.58 -2.18 6.07
N GLY A 98 -5.86 -2.33 5.73
CA GLY A 98 -6.70 -1.22 5.30
C GLY A 98 -6.86 -0.12 6.36
N VAL A 99 -7.12 -0.50 7.61
CA VAL A 99 -7.20 0.42 8.75
C VAL A 99 -5.86 1.10 9.01
N LEU A 100 -4.76 0.35 8.95
CA LEU A 100 -3.42 0.91 9.10
C LEU A 100 -3.10 1.99 8.04
N MET A 101 -3.57 1.84 6.79
CA MET A 101 -3.36 2.83 5.73
C MET A 101 -4.00 4.19 6.02
N VAL A 102 -5.17 4.20 6.65
CA VAL A 102 -5.92 5.42 6.95
C VAL A 102 -5.55 6.02 8.32
N SER A 103 -4.84 5.26 9.16
CA SER A 103 -4.48 5.67 10.52
C SER A 103 -3.35 6.71 10.60
N GLY A 104 -2.56 6.89 9.53
CA GLY A 104 -1.51 7.91 9.48
C GLY A 104 -0.16 7.49 10.07
N ASP A 105 0.86 8.30 9.79
CA ASP A 105 2.22 8.22 10.34
C ASP A 105 2.83 6.81 10.34
N ARG A 106 3.24 6.33 11.52
CA ARG A 106 3.88 5.03 11.72
C ARG A 106 2.98 3.85 11.37
N TRP A 107 1.66 4.01 11.48
CA TRP A 107 0.69 2.95 11.19
C TRP A 107 0.57 2.71 9.69
N THR A 108 0.55 3.79 8.89
CA THR A 108 0.64 3.68 7.42
C THR A 108 1.92 2.95 7.02
N ARG A 109 3.06 3.24 7.66
CA ARG A 109 4.32 2.54 7.37
C ARG A 109 4.23 1.05 7.68
N LEU A 110 3.63 0.68 8.82
CA LEU A 110 3.42 -0.71 9.19
C LEU A 110 2.51 -1.42 8.19
N GLY A 111 1.40 -0.80 7.80
CA GLY A 111 0.50 -1.39 6.81
C GLY A 111 1.14 -1.54 5.43
N LEU A 112 2.04 -0.64 5.01
CA LEU A 112 2.76 -0.76 3.73
C LEU A 112 3.75 -1.92 3.77
N VAL A 113 4.44 -2.10 4.90
CA VAL A 113 5.31 -3.28 5.11
C VAL A 113 4.51 -4.57 5.11
N ALA A 114 3.35 -4.59 5.77
CA ALA A 114 2.45 -5.74 5.76
C ALA A 114 1.93 -6.03 4.34
N ALA A 115 1.54 -5.01 3.57
CA ALA A 115 1.09 -5.15 2.19
C ALA A 115 2.19 -5.71 1.26
N ILE A 116 3.44 -5.27 1.44
CA ILE A 116 4.61 -5.84 0.75
C ILE A 116 4.77 -7.31 1.11
N GLY A 117 4.76 -7.64 2.40
CA GLY A 117 4.88 -9.02 2.88
C GLY A 117 3.78 -9.93 2.32
N PHE A 118 2.54 -9.43 2.24
CA PHE A 118 1.42 -10.13 1.64
C PHE A 118 1.66 -10.44 0.16
N HIS A 119 2.10 -9.46 -0.63
CA HIS A 119 2.35 -9.68 -2.06
C HIS A 119 3.57 -10.58 -2.31
N VAL A 120 4.60 -10.51 -1.45
CA VAL A 120 5.69 -11.50 -1.45
C VAL A 120 5.15 -12.89 -1.16
N GLY A 121 4.21 -13.02 -0.22
CA GLY A 121 3.47 -14.25 0.07
C GLY A 121 2.70 -14.79 -1.15
N LEU A 122 1.96 -13.93 -1.85
CA LEU A 122 1.19 -14.31 -3.04
C LEU A 122 2.06 -14.90 -4.16
N MET A 123 3.30 -14.46 -4.29
CA MET A 123 4.22 -14.99 -5.32
C MET A 123 4.50 -16.49 -5.14
N PHE A 124 4.32 -17.07 -3.94
CA PHE A 124 4.48 -18.52 -3.75
C PHE A 124 3.35 -19.35 -4.37
N PHE A 125 2.26 -18.74 -4.81
CA PHE A 125 1.08 -19.44 -5.34
C PHE A 125 1.06 -19.60 -6.87
N GLY A 126 2.08 -19.13 -7.58
CA GLY A 126 2.27 -19.39 -9.02
C GLY A 126 2.56 -18.14 -9.86
N TRP A 127 2.91 -18.32 -11.15
CA TRP A 127 3.43 -17.23 -11.98
C TRP A 127 2.41 -16.12 -12.25
N LEU A 128 1.11 -16.44 -12.28
CA LEU A 128 0.06 -15.46 -12.55
C LEU A 128 0.11 -14.30 -11.55
N TYR A 129 0.61 -14.55 -10.34
CA TYR A 129 0.76 -13.53 -9.31
C TYR A 129 2.02 -12.66 -9.46
N TYR A 130 3.05 -13.11 -10.19
CA TYR A 130 4.35 -12.42 -10.26
C TYR A 130 4.27 -11.00 -10.85
N PRO A 131 3.77 -10.79 -12.07
CA PRO A 131 3.83 -9.46 -12.68
C PRO A 131 3.06 -8.42 -11.86
N PHE A 132 1.88 -8.79 -11.38
CA PHE A 132 1.06 -7.93 -10.52
C PHE A 132 1.70 -7.71 -9.15
N SER A 133 2.19 -8.75 -8.49
CA SER A 133 2.83 -8.63 -7.18
C SER A 133 4.09 -7.78 -7.24
N ILE A 134 4.92 -7.94 -8.26
CA ILE A 134 6.14 -7.13 -8.42
C ILE A 134 5.77 -5.66 -8.62
N ALA A 135 4.80 -5.36 -9.50
CA ALA A 135 4.35 -3.99 -9.73
C ALA A 135 3.81 -3.33 -8.44
N MET A 136 3.00 -4.06 -7.68
CA MET A 136 2.43 -3.59 -6.43
C MET A 136 3.48 -3.42 -5.33
N ILE A 137 4.42 -4.36 -5.20
CA ILE A 137 5.56 -4.24 -4.27
C ILE A 137 6.37 -2.97 -4.58
N VAL A 138 6.69 -2.72 -5.85
CA VAL A 138 7.40 -1.50 -6.25
C VAL A 138 6.58 -0.26 -5.87
N ALA A 139 5.28 -0.25 -6.16
CA ALA A 139 4.39 0.86 -5.80
C ALA A 139 4.37 1.11 -4.27
N PHE A 140 4.25 0.06 -3.46
CA PHE A 140 4.27 0.17 -2.00
C PHE A 140 5.62 0.65 -1.47
N VAL A 141 6.73 0.21 -2.05
CA VAL A 141 8.07 0.70 -1.69
C VAL A 141 8.21 2.19 -2.01
N LEU A 142 7.69 2.66 -3.15
CA LEU A 142 7.70 4.08 -3.49
C LEU A 142 6.87 4.91 -2.51
N LEU A 143 5.66 4.46 -2.18
CA LEU A 143 4.81 5.10 -1.16
C LEU A 143 5.50 5.09 0.21
N LEU A 144 6.12 3.97 0.60
CA LEU A 144 6.82 3.85 1.88
C LEU A 144 8.03 4.78 1.96
N ARG A 145 8.78 4.95 0.86
CA ARG A 145 9.89 5.90 0.77
C ARG A 145 9.41 7.33 0.87
N ALA A 146 8.31 7.67 0.20
CA ALA A 146 7.76 9.02 0.25
C ALA A 146 7.16 9.36 1.64
N GLU A 147 6.55 8.39 2.35
CA GLU A 147 6.08 8.55 3.75
C GLU A 147 7.21 8.70 4.77
N ARG A 148 8.43 8.23 4.47
CA ARG A 148 9.59 8.33 5.37
C ARG A 148 10.29 9.68 5.32
N ARG A 149 9.93 10.55 4.38
CA ARG A 149 10.61 11.84 4.21
C ARG A 149 10.26 12.82 5.33
N PRO A 150 11.26 13.45 5.95
CA PRO A 150 11.02 14.57 6.84
C PRO A 150 10.30 15.68 6.08
N ALA A 151 9.27 16.30 6.68
CA ALA A 151 8.57 17.46 6.12
C ALA A 151 9.48 18.74 5.99
N GLY A 152 10.79 18.62 6.21
CA GLY A 152 11.73 19.74 6.39
C GLY A 152 12.65 20.07 5.21
N ASP A 153 12.76 19.23 4.17
CA ASP A 153 13.71 19.49 3.06
C ASP A 153 13.23 20.58 2.09
N THR A 154 11.95 20.97 2.13
CA THR A 154 11.42 22.06 1.31
C THR A 154 11.49 23.42 2.01
N ALA A 155 11.67 23.47 3.33
CA ALA A 155 11.71 24.70 4.12
C ALA A 155 13.12 25.27 4.33
N THR A 156 14.18 24.47 4.11
CA THR A 156 15.56 24.92 4.37
C THR A 156 16.16 25.75 3.23
N THR A 157 15.57 25.72 2.04
CA THR A 157 16.09 26.48 0.86
C THR A 157 15.34 27.80 0.62
N ALA A 158 14.23 28.04 1.33
CA ALA A 158 13.40 29.23 1.15
C ALA A 158 13.41 30.09 2.42
N LEU A 159 14.50 30.83 2.63
CA LEU A 159 14.49 32.18 3.19
C LEU A 159 15.91 32.76 3.06
N PRO A 160 16.16 33.70 2.13
CA PRO A 160 17.26 34.62 2.30
C PRO A 160 17.02 35.33 3.62
N ARG A 161 17.96 35.19 4.56
CA ARG A 161 17.99 35.96 5.80
C ARG A 161 18.11 37.44 5.39
N GLN A 162 16.97 38.11 5.15
CA GLN A 162 16.88 39.56 4.99
C GLN A 162 17.28 40.16 6.33
N SER A 163 18.60 40.27 6.49
CA SER A 163 19.23 41.09 7.51
C SER A 163 19.02 42.51 7.01
N THR A 164 17.89 43.07 7.41
CA THR A 164 17.64 44.50 7.64
C THR A 164 18.81 45.39 7.25
N LEU A 165 18.70 45.99 6.05
CA LEU A 165 19.41 47.19 5.66
C LEU A 165 19.13 48.28 6.70
N ALA A 166 20.02 48.44 7.67
CA ALA A 166 20.06 49.61 8.52
C ALA A 166 20.47 50.80 7.65
N THR A 167 19.52 51.72 7.46
CA THR A 167 19.64 52.95 6.68
C THR A 167 20.79 53.84 7.17
N PRO A 168 21.51 54.58 6.29
CA PRO A 168 22.64 55.41 6.67
C PRO A 168 22.18 56.63 7.46
N ARG A 169 22.79 56.86 8.64
CA ARG A 169 22.58 58.09 9.40
C ARG A 169 23.44 59.20 8.77
N HIS A 170 22.83 59.99 7.90
CA HIS A 170 23.46 61.19 7.34
C HIS A 170 23.77 62.20 8.45
N ALA A 171 24.99 62.72 8.35
CA ALA A 171 25.55 63.79 9.14
C ALA A 171 24.65 65.04 9.19
N ARG A 172 24.62 65.70 10.34
CA ARG A 172 24.41 67.16 10.41
C ARG A 172 25.72 67.81 10.81
N HIS A 173 26.11 68.78 9.99
CA HIS A 173 27.23 69.69 10.17
C HIS A 173 26.99 70.70 11.31
N SER A 174 28.12 71.23 11.79
CA SER A 174 28.39 72.60 12.25
C SER A 174 27.80 73.09 13.58
N ALA A 175 28.67 73.24 14.59
CA ALA A 175 29.35 74.51 14.90
C ALA A 175 30.70 74.23 15.56
#